data_AF-A0A7W1IUS0-F1
#
_entry.id   AF-A0A7W1IUS0-F1
#
_cell.length_a   1.000
_cell.length_b   1.000
_cell.length_c   1.000
_cell.angle_alpha   90.00
_cell.angle_beta   90.00
_cell.angle_gamma   90.00
#
_symmetry.space_group_name_H-M   'P 1'
#
loop_
_entity.id
_entity.type
_entity.pdbx_description
1 polymer ?
#
loop_
_entity_poly.entity_id
_entity_poly.type
_entity_poly.pdbx_seq_one_letter_code
_entity_poly.pdbx_strand_id
1 'polypeptide(L)'
;VLQVLGGLALLALLLIPPVRAARRRLRLRRAGSDPRRRILAIYDDFDGRAAEMGWARGLGETLQEYRRRLDAATGSSEPRSRLLALAGLAAYAEAQTRPDDAAEADLAAATSLRELRRSTPITRRILGWYLPEQLTRD
;
A
#
# COMPACT_ATOMS: atom_id res chain seq x y z
N VAL A 1 19.94 30.11 -11.79
CA VAL A 1 20.29 28.87 -11.06
C VAL A 1 19.16 28.41 -10.14
N LEU A 2 18.64 29.27 -9.24
CA LEU A 2 17.55 28.93 -8.31
C LEU A 2 16.25 28.44 -9.01
N GLN A 3 15.86 29.08 -10.12
CA GLN A 3 14.68 28.67 -10.90
C GLN A 3 14.87 27.32 -11.61
N VAL A 4 16.09 27.02 -12.05
CA VAL A 4 16.44 25.74 -12.70
C VAL A 4 16.42 24.61 -11.68
N LEU A 5 16.96 24.86 -10.48
CA LEU A 5 16.92 23.92 -9.34
C LEU A 5 15.49 23.68 -8.84
N GLY A 6 14.67 24.73 -8.72
CA GLY A 6 13.26 24.61 -8.34
C GLY A 6 12.45 23.82 -9.37
N GLY A 7 12.67 24.07 -10.66
CA GLY A 7 12.04 23.31 -11.75
C GLY A 7 12.43 21.84 -11.75
N LEU A 8 13.70 21.52 -11.54
CA LEU A 8 14.20 20.15 -11.42
C LEU A 8 13.61 19.42 -10.20
N ALA A 9 13.52 20.09 -9.05
CA ALA A 9 12.92 19.52 -7.85
C ALA A 9 11.42 19.22 -8.05
N LEU A 10 10.68 20.16 -8.66
CA LEU A 10 9.27 19.99 -8.98
C LEU A 10 9.04 18.85 -9.98
N LEU A 11 9.90 18.76 -11.00
CA LEU A 11 9.87 17.70 -12.01
C LEU A 11 10.20 16.34 -11.40
N ALA A 12 11.22 16.27 -10.52
CA ALA A 12 11.53 15.06 -9.77
C ALA A 12 10.35 14.62 -8.91
N LEU A 13 9.68 15.56 -8.22
CA LEU A 13 8.49 15.29 -7.42
C LEU A 13 7.33 14.75 -8.28
N LEU A 14 7.14 15.32 -9.47
CA LEU A 14 6.14 14.86 -10.44
C LEU A 14 6.47 13.48 -11.04
N LEU A 15 7.76 13.12 -11.12
CA LEU A 15 8.24 11.86 -11.69
C LEU A 15 8.21 10.68 -10.70
N ILE A 16 8.13 10.93 -9.39
CA ILE A 16 7.97 9.87 -8.38
C ILE A 16 6.75 8.97 -8.65
N PRO A 17 5.51 9.50 -8.82
CA PRO A 17 4.35 8.67 -9.10
C PRO A 17 4.45 7.80 -10.37
N PRO A 18 4.87 8.31 -11.55
CA PRO A 18 4.99 7.49 -12.75
C PRO A 18 6.15 6.48 -12.68
N VAL A 19 7.27 6.80 -12.03
CA VAL A 19 8.40 5.87 -11.86
C VAL A 19 8.01 4.69 -10.95
N ARG A 20 7.22 4.93 -9.89
CA ARG A 20 6.66 3.85 -9.06
C ARG A 20 5.63 3.01 -9.82
N ALA A 21 4.76 3.63 -10.59
CA ALA A 21 3.81 2.90 -11.45
C ALA A 21 4.51 2.06 -12.53
N ALA A 22 5.64 2.52 -13.07
CA ALA A 22 6.46 1.76 -14.01
C ALA A 22 7.15 0.56 -13.32
N ARG A 23 7.69 0.74 -12.10
CA ARG A 23 8.19 -0.37 -11.28
C ARG A 23 7.09 -1.39 -10.95
N ARG A 24 5.87 -0.94 -10.66
CA ARG A 24 4.67 -1.78 -10.47
C ARG A 24 4.39 -2.62 -11.72
N ARG A 25 4.33 -2.01 -12.90
CA ARG A 25 4.15 -2.74 -14.18
C ARG A 25 5.27 -3.75 -14.44
N LEU A 26 6.51 -3.41 -14.10
CA LEU A 26 7.66 -4.31 -14.24
C LEU A 26 7.62 -5.48 -13.24
N ARG A 27 7.18 -5.26 -12.00
CA ARG A 27 7.04 -6.31 -10.98
C ARG A 27 5.90 -7.27 -11.31
N LEU A 28 4.75 -6.75 -11.74
CA LEU A 28 3.62 -7.56 -12.20
C LEU A 28 3.95 -8.35 -13.47
N ARG A 29 4.72 -7.75 -14.40
CA ARG A 29 5.24 -8.46 -15.59
C ARG A 29 6.27 -9.53 -15.24
N ARG A 30 7.17 -9.27 -14.27
CA ARG A 30 8.18 -10.25 -13.82
C ARG A 30 7.63 -11.36 -12.93
N ALA A 31 6.50 -11.13 -12.25
CA ALA A 31 5.85 -12.15 -11.44
C ALA A 31 5.36 -13.36 -12.27
N GLY A 32 5.24 -13.22 -13.60
CA GLY A 32 4.80 -14.29 -14.48
C GLY A 32 3.35 -14.68 -14.18
N SER A 33 3.01 -15.95 -14.36
CA SER A 33 1.69 -16.52 -14.06
C SER A 33 1.50 -16.93 -12.60
N ASP A 34 2.51 -16.75 -11.73
CA ASP A 34 2.45 -17.15 -10.32
C ASP A 34 1.48 -16.23 -9.53
N PRO A 35 0.33 -16.74 -9.06
CA PRO A 35 -0.66 -15.95 -8.34
C PRO A 35 -0.13 -15.41 -7.02
N ARG A 36 0.73 -16.17 -6.32
CA ARG A 36 1.32 -15.77 -5.03
C ARG A 36 2.13 -14.50 -5.17
N ARG A 37 3.06 -14.48 -6.13
CA ARG A 37 3.92 -13.30 -6.40
C ARG A 37 3.10 -12.08 -6.81
N ARG A 38 1.99 -12.29 -7.54
CA ARG A 38 1.09 -11.20 -7.91
C ARG A 38 0.38 -10.62 -6.69
N ILE A 39 -0.18 -11.45 -5.82
CA ILE A 39 -0.87 -11.00 -4.59
C ILE A 39 0.09 -10.21 -3.69
N LEU A 40 1.31 -10.71 -3.48
CA LEU A 40 2.31 -9.99 -2.68
C LEU A 40 2.70 -8.65 -3.32
N ALA A 41 2.87 -8.61 -4.64
CA ALA A 41 3.16 -7.36 -5.35
C ALA A 41 1.99 -6.35 -5.29
N ILE A 42 0.74 -6.83 -5.29
CA ILE A 42 -0.46 -5.99 -5.11
C ILE A 42 -0.49 -5.44 -3.67
N TYR A 43 -0.23 -6.28 -2.68
CA TYR A 43 -0.15 -5.85 -1.28
C TYR A 43 0.96 -4.82 -1.05
N ASP A 44 2.15 -5.02 -1.62
CA ASP A 44 3.25 -4.03 -1.52
C ASP A 44 2.87 -2.68 -2.14
N ASP A 45 2.15 -2.66 -3.26
CA ASP A 45 1.65 -1.42 -3.88
C ASP A 45 0.57 -0.76 -3.01
N PHE A 46 -0.33 -1.56 -2.41
CA PHE A 46 -1.29 -1.07 -1.44
C PHE A 46 -0.59 -0.41 -0.25
N ASP A 47 0.38 -1.09 0.38
CA ASP A 47 1.07 -0.59 1.56
C ASP A 47 1.87 0.67 1.26
N GLY A 48 2.57 0.71 0.11
CA GLY A 48 3.27 1.91 -0.34
C GLY A 48 2.34 3.12 -0.54
N ARG A 49 1.14 2.91 -1.08
CA ARG A 49 0.15 3.99 -1.26
C ARG A 49 -0.54 4.37 0.04
N ALA A 50 -0.76 3.41 0.93
CA ALA A 50 -1.25 3.67 2.28
C ALA A 50 -0.24 4.51 3.06
N ALA A 51 1.06 4.21 2.93
CA ALA A 51 2.15 5.00 3.51
C ALA A 51 2.16 6.46 3.01
N GLU A 52 1.91 6.68 1.71
CA GLU A 52 1.76 8.04 1.15
C GLU A 52 0.58 8.83 1.78
N MET A 53 -0.36 8.12 2.44
CA MET A 53 -1.49 8.71 3.17
C MET A 53 -1.27 8.76 4.70
N GLY A 54 -0.07 8.41 5.18
CA GLY A 54 0.25 8.35 6.61
C GLY A 54 -0.17 7.06 7.30
N TRP A 55 -0.47 6.02 6.52
CA TRP A 55 -0.92 4.72 7.02
C TRP A 55 0.08 3.61 6.75
N ALA A 56 1.38 3.89 6.78
CA ALA A 56 2.40 2.85 6.58
C ALA A 56 2.25 1.73 7.62
N ARG A 57 2.51 0.48 7.23
CA ARG A 57 2.66 -0.62 8.18
C ARG A 57 3.90 -0.40 9.06
N GLY A 58 3.76 -0.63 10.36
CA GLY A 58 4.84 -0.53 11.33
C GLY A 58 5.88 -1.64 11.18
N LEU A 59 7.11 -1.38 11.65
CA LEU A 59 8.16 -2.41 11.70
C LEU A 59 7.73 -3.54 12.64
N GLY A 60 7.76 -4.77 12.15
CA GLY A 60 7.34 -5.96 12.92
C GLY A 60 5.82 -6.07 13.12
N GLU A 61 5.04 -5.07 12.70
CA GLU A 61 3.57 -5.12 12.77
C GLU A 61 3.09 -6.28 11.91
N THR A 62 2.25 -7.15 12.44
CA THR A 62 1.63 -8.24 11.66
C THR A 62 0.55 -7.69 10.73
N LEU A 63 0.15 -8.45 9.70
CA LEU A 63 -0.97 -8.05 8.82
C LEU A 63 -2.26 -7.82 9.62
N GLN A 64 -2.52 -8.63 10.64
CA GLN A 64 -3.75 -8.50 11.44
C GLN A 64 -3.71 -7.31 12.40
N GLU A 65 -2.55 -6.94 12.94
CA GLU A 65 -2.38 -5.70 13.71
C GLU A 65 -2.55 -4.48 12.82
N TYR A 66 -1.91 -4.48 11.65
CA TYR A 66 -2.05 -3.41 10.66
C TYR A 66 -3.51 -3.20 10.25
N ARG A 67 -4.24 -4.28 9.98
CA ARG A 67 -5.68 -4.24 9.70
C ARG A 67 -6.46 -3.60 10.83
N ARG A 68 -6.26 -4.07 12.06
CA ARG A 68 -6.97 -3.55 13.25
C ARG A 68 -6.71 -2.07 13.45
N ARG A 69 -5.47 -1.61 13.24
CA ARG A 69 -5.11 -0.19 13.32
C ARG A 69 -5.79 0.65 12.24
N LEU A 70 -5.79 0.18 10.99
CA LEU A 70 -6.52 0.82 9.89
C LEU A 70 -8.03 0.89 10.16
N ASP A 71 -8.62 -0.21 10.62
CA ASP A 71 -10.05 -0.31 10.93
C ASP A 71 -10.43 0.64 12.07
N ALA A 72 -9.62 0.70 13.14
CA ALA A 72 -9.84 1.60 14.27
C ALA A 72 -9.78 3.08 13.84
N ALA A 73 -8.91 3.41 12.88
CA ALA A 73 -8.71 4.77 12.44
C ALA A 73 -9.67 5.23 11.33
N THR A 74 -10.15 4.31 10.49
CA THR A 74 -10.84 4.66 9.24
C THR A 74 -12.16 3.92 9.03
N GLY A 75 -12.59 3.15 10.03
CA GLY A 75 -13.73 2.24 9.96
C GLY A 75 -13.34 0.89 9.33
N SER A 76 -14.10 -0.14 9.69
CA SER A 76 -13.95 -1.48 9.11
C SER A 76 -14.20 -1.47 7.60
N SER A 77 -13.41 -2.23 6.85
CA SER A 77 -13.53 -2.39 5.40
C SER A 77 -13.39 -3.87 5.04
N GLU A 78 -14.44 -4.42 4.42
CA GLU A 78 -14.42 -5.79 3.91
C GLU A 78 -13.34 -5.95 2.83
N PRO A 79 -13.23 -5.06 1.80
CA PRO A 79 -12.18 -5.18 0.80
C PRO A 79 -10.76 -5.17 1.41
N ARG A 80 -10.56 -4.37 2.47
CA ARG A 80 -9.26 -4.33 3.17
C ARG A 80 -8.98 -5.65 3.88
N SER A 81 -9.98 -6.17 4.57
CA SER A 81 -9.89 -7.46 5.26
C SER A 81 -9.58 -8.59 4.27
N ARG A 82 -10.27 -8.60 3.12
CA ARG A 82 -10.07 -9.54 2.02
C ARG A 82 -8.64 -9.50 1.48
N LEU A 83 -8.14 -8.30 1.16
CA LEU A 83 -6.76 -8.10 0.66
C LEU A 83 -5.72 -8.62 1.65
N LEU A 84 -5.82 -8.24 2.93
CA LEU A 84 -4.82 -8.61 3.93
C LEU A 84 -4.87 -10.10 4.27
N ALA A 85 -6.03 -10.73 4.17
CA ALA A 85 -6.16 -12.18 4.28
C ALA A 85 -5.48 -12.90 3.11
N LEU A 86 -5.73 -12.47 1.86
CA LEU A 86 -5.06 -13.02 0.68
C LEU A 86 -3.54 -12.83 0.72
N ALA A 87 -3.08 -11.65 1.17
CA ALA A 87 -1.66 -11.39 1.37
C ALA A 87 -1.05 -12.29 2.44
N GLY A 88 -1.77 -12.55 3.54
CA GLY A 88 -1.34 -13.48 4.58
C GLY A 88 -1.24 -14.92 4.09
N LEU A 89 -2.24 -15.38 3.32
CA LEU A 89 -2.20 -16.69 2.67
C LEU A 89 -1.04 -16.78 1.69
N ALA A 90 -0.84 -15.77 0.84
CA ALA A 90 0.28 -15.76 -0.11
C ALA A 90 1.65 -15.71 0.59
N ALA A 91 1.76 -15.05 1.75
CA ALA A 91 3.02 -14.96 2.49
C ALA A 91 3.34 -16.28 3.22
N TYR A 92 2.36 -16.86 3.91
CA TYR A 92 2.58 -17.92 4.90
C TYR A 92 2.02 -19.29 4.49
N ALA A 93 1.05 -19.37 3.58
CA ALA A 93 0.41 -20.60 3.13
C ALA A 93 0.74 -20.88 1.65
N GLU A 94 1.85 -21.56 1.43
CA GLU A 94 2.47 -21.74 0.11
C GLU A 94 1.62 -22.54 -0.90
N ALA A 95 0.57 -23.25 -0.46
CA ALA A 95 -0.08 -24.31 -1.24
C ALA A 95 -1.45 -23.98 -1.87
N GLN A 96 -2.04 -22.79 -1.68
CA GLN A 96 -3.48 -22.57 -1.97
C GLN A 96 -3.84 -21.34 -2.80
N THR A 97 -2.88 -20.59 -3.36
CA THR A 97 -3.20 -19.37 -4.12
C THR A 97 -3.58 -19.67 -5.57
N ARG A 98 -4.82 -19.35 -5.93
CA ARG A 98 -5.39 -19.54 -7.26
C ARG A 98 -5.21 -18.29 -8.12
N PRO A 99 -5.25 -18.41 -9.46
CA PRO A 99 -5.20 -17.24 -10.36
C PRO A 99 -6.28 -16.20 -10.06
N ASP A 100 -7.48 -16.65 -9.69
CA ASP A 100 -8.62 -15.77 -9.38
C ASP A 100 -8.37 -14.92 -8.12
N ASP A 101 -7.62 -15.45 -7.15
CA ASP A 101 -7.26 -14.75 -5.91
C ASP A 101 -6.42 -13.49 -6.20
N ALA A 102 -5.60 -13.53 -7.25
CA ALA A 102 -4.80 -12.36 -7.64
C ALA A 102 -5.66 -11.24 -8.25
N ALA A 103 -6.69 -11.59 -9.02
CA ALA A 103 -7.63 -10.62 -9.55
C ALA A 103 -8.51 -10.03 -8.42
N GLU A 104 -8.95 -10.89 -7.50
CA GLU A 104 -9.68 -10.48 -6.32
C GLU A 104 -8.86 -9.55 -5.42
N ALA A 105 -7.58 -9.85 -5.20
CA ALA A 105 -6.67 -8.98 -4.46
C ALA A 105 -6.51 -7.60 -5.10
N ASP A 106 -6.41 -7.50 -6.44
CA ASP A 106 -6.27 -6.21 -7.13
C ASP A 106 -7.54 -5.35 -6.98
N LEU A 107 -8.72 -5.97 -7.14
CA LEU A 107 -10.01 -5.30 -6.93
C LEU A 107 -10.19 -4.83 -5.48
N ALA A 108 -9.83 -5.69 -4.52
CA ALA A 108 -9.87 -5.39 -3.10
C ALA A 108 -8.95 -4.20 -2.78
N ALA A 109 -7.70 -4.23 -3.24
CA ALA A 109 -6.73 -3.14 -3.04
C ALA A 109 -7.20 -1.81 -3.64
N ALA A 110 -7.70 -1.83 -4.88
CA ALA A 110 -8.19 -0.63 -5.55
C ALA A 110 -9.40 -0.02 -4.83
N THR A 111 -10.24 -0.83 -4.21
CA THR A 111 -11.42 -0.39 -3.45
C THR A 111 -11.00 0.14 -2.08
N SER A 112 -10.17 -0.60 -1.34
CA SER A 112 -9.63 -0.16 -0.06
C SER A 112 -8.86 1.15 -0.15
N LEU A 113 -8.07 1.37 -1.20
CA LEU A 113 -7.35 2.65 -1.39
C LEU A 113 -8.30 3.81 -1.66
N ARG A 114 -9.39 3.58 -2.40
CA ARG A 114 -10.42 4.61 -2.63
C ARG A 114 -11.13 4.96 -1.33
N GLU A 115 -11.47 3.98 -0.52
CA GLU A 115 -12.05 4.18 0.81
C GLU A 115 -11.10 4.92 1.75
N LEU A 116 -9.85 4.46 1.84
CA LEU A 116 -8.81 5.07 2.66
C LEU A 116 -8.56 6.52 2.26
N ARG A 117 -8.58 6.81 0.95
CA ARG A 117 -8.46 8.18 0.44
C ARG A 117 -9.65 9.07 0.81
N ARG A 118 -10.86 8.52 0.92
CA ARG A 118 -12.06 9.28 1.32
C ARG A 118 -12.08 9.56 2.82
N SER A 119 -11.56 8.65 3.64
CA SER A 119 -11.52 8.78 5.10
C SER A 119 -10.30 9.52 5.63
N THR A 120 -9.24 9.67 4.83
CA THR A 120 -8.01 10.37 5.26
C THR A 120 -8.10 11.87 4.99
N PRO A 121 -8.07 12.74 6.02
CA PRO A 121 -8.02 14.18 5.84
C PRO A 121 -6.68 14.62 5.23
N ILE A 122 -6.72 15.66 4.38
CA ILE A 122 -5.55 16.19 3.65
C ILE A 122 -4.38 16.55 4.58
N THR A 123 -4.67 16.97 5.81
CA THR A 123 -3.67 17.30 6.83
C THR A 123 -2.79 16.11 7.24
N ARG A 124 -3.32 14.88 7.23
CA ARG A 124 -2.56 13.66 7.58
C ARG A 124 -1.67 13.14 6.44
N ARG A 125 -2.02 13.46 5.18
CA ARG A 125 -1.19 13.15 3.99
C ARG A 125 0.17 13.85 4.02
N ILE A 126 0.26 15.02 4.66
CA ILE A 126 1.49 15.81 4.75
C ILE A 126 2.34 15.32 5.94
N LEU A 127 1.71 14.98 7.07
CA LEU A 127 2.38 14.46 8.26
C LEU A 127 2.89 13.02 8.13
N GLY A 128 2.28 12.21 7.25
CA GLY A 128 2.73 10.84 6.96
C GLY A 128 4.17 10.71 6.48
N TRP A 129 4.78 11.81 6.02
CA TRP A 129 6.19 11.87 5.60
C TRP A 129 7.14 12.21 6.75
N TYR A 130 6.65 12.78 7.86
CA TYR A 130 7.48 13.35 8.93
C TYR A 130 7.34 12.68 10.30
N LEU A 131 6.26 11.93 10.56
CA LEU A 131 6.06 11.26 11.83
C LEU A 131 5.97 9.74 11.66
N PRO A 132 7.10 9.02 11.62
CA PRO A 132 7.10 7.61 11.99
C PRO A 132 6.79 7.58 13.49
N GLU A 133 5.56 7.25 13.86
CA GLU A 133 5.16 7.08 15.26
C GLU A 133 6.05 6.02 15.93
N GLN A 134 7.07 6.48 16.66
CA GLN A 134 7.85 5.70 17.63
C GLN A 134 7.74 6.24 19.06
N LEU A 135 6.89 7.22 19.35
CA LEU A 135 6.85 7.85 20.68
C LEU A 135 5.42 8.02 21.18
N THR A 136 4.82 6.93 21.65
CA THR A 136 3.90 6.96 22.80
C THR A 136 3.65 5.53 23.29
N ARG A 137 4.62 5.04 24.06
CA ARG A 137 4.38 4.02 25.08
C ARG A 137 5.08 4.52 26.34
N ASP A 138 4.34 5.33 27.08
CA ASP A 138 4.53 5.49 28.53
C ASP A 138 3.32 4.83 29.20
#